data_AF-A0A7S3XMU1-F1
#
_entry.id   AF-A0A7S3XMU1-F1
#
_cell.length_a   1.000
_cell.length_b   1.000
_cell.length_c   1.000
_cell.angle_alpha   90.00
_cell.angle_beta   90.00
_cell.angle_gamma   90.00
#
_symmetry.space_group_name_H-M   'P 1'
#
loop_
_entity.id
_entity.type
_entity.pdbx_description
1 polymer ?
#
loop_
_entity_poly.entity_id
_entity_poly.type
_entity_poly.pdbx_seq_one_letter_code
_entity_poly.pdbx_strand_id
1 'polypeptide(L)'
;GACLALASLSLGGAYAVDDDILDRVARAGAGRLRSLELDSVADLTDATILSLSKHCKHSLEQLDISFCRGITDQGLGHLVDHCRMLKEITIWGCTQITDVFLQKHSNPHLLISGGNMRQKTVQT
;
A
#
# COMPACT_ATOMS: atom_id res chain seq x y z
N GLY A 1 2.37 5.80 29.83
CA GLY A 1 1.54 4.96 28.95
C GLY A 1 1.31 5.68 27.64
N ALA A 2 1.87 5.16 26.55
CA ALA A 2 1.53 5.51 25.18
C ALA A 2 1.95 4.32 24.30
N CYS A 3 1.02 3.88 23.46
CA CYS A 3 0.92 2.58 22.81
C CYS A 3 2.24 2.07 22.17
N LEU A 4 2.56 0.80 22.44
CA LEU A 4 3.70 0.05 21.91
C LEU A 4 3.65 -0.04 20.37
N ALA A 5 4.73 0.38 19.72
CA ALA A 5 5.26 -0.16 18.47
C ALA A 5 4.26 -0.78 17.47
N LEU A 6 3.33 0.01 16.92
CA LEU A 6 2.58 -0.39 15.72
C LEU A 6 3.55 -0.42 14.53
N ALA A 7 4.30 -1.52 14.41
CA ALA A 7 5.11 -1.84 13.26
C ALA A 7 4.27 -2.51 12.17
N SER A 8 3.25 -3.28 12.56
CA SER A 8 2.34 -3.97 11.65
C SER A 8 0.89 -3.75 12.08
N LEU A 9 0.00 -3.52 11.13
CA LEU A 9 -1.44 -3.37 11.36
C LEU A 9 -2.22 -4.04 10.23
N SER A 10 -3.28 -4.77 10.57
CA SER A 10 -4.19 -5.38 9.59
C SER A 10 -5.60 -4.86 9.84
N LEU A 11 -6.23 -4.33 8.80
CA LEU A 11 -7.60 -3.79 8.79
C LEU A 11 -8.45 -4.46 7.68
N GLY A 12 -8.01 -5.63 7.20
CA GLY A 12 -8.65 -6.38 6.14
C GLY A 12 -10.14 -6.67 6.39
N GLY A 13 -10.98 -6.47 5.38
CA GLY A 13 -12.43 -6.74 5.43
C GLY A 13 -13.22 -5.83 6.37
N ALA A 14 -12.62 -4.76 6.90
CA ALA A 14 -13.31 -3.84 7.78
C ALA A 14 -14.23 -2.89 6.99
N TYR A 15 -15.54 -3.13 7.07
CA TYR A 15 -16.57 -2.34 6.36
C TYR A 15 -16.72 -0.88 6.79
N ALA A 16 -16.06 -0.46 7.86
CA ALA A 16 -16.16 0.89 8.42
C ALA A 16 -14.86 1.69 8.26
N VAL A 17 -13.93 1.22 7.43
CA VAL A 17 -12.62 1.84 7.24
C VAL A 17 -12.62 2.61 5.92
N ASP A 18 -12.36 3.91 6.02
CA ASP A 18 -12.28 4.86 4.92
C ASP A 18 -10.93 5.61 4.91
N ASP A 19 -10.73 6.48 3.92
CA ASP A 19 -9.52 7.28 3.78
C ASP A 19 -9.22 8.15 5.04
N ASP A 20 -10.25 8.67 5.72
CA ASP A 20 -10.10 9.51 6.90
C ASP A 20 -9.57 8.72 8.11
N ILE A 21 -10.08 7.50 8.30
CA ILE A 21 -9.57 6.58 9.33
C ILE A 21 -8.12 6.19 9.02
N LEU A 22 -7.83 5.87 7.75
CA LEU A 22 -6.46 5.52 7.34
C LEU A 22 -5.48 6.67 7.53
N ASP A 23 -5.92 7.90 7.27
CA ASP A 23 -5.11 9.08 7.47
C ASP A 23 -4.77 9.31 8.97
N ARG A 24 -5.71 9.00 9.88
CA ARG A 24 -5.43 8.98 11.33
C ARG A 24 -4.45 7.87 11.72
N VAL A 25 -4.59 6.69 11.14
CA VAL A 25 -3.68 5.56 11.35
C VAL A 25 -2.27 5.90 10.86
N ALA A 26 -2.13 6.43 9.66
CA ALA A 26 -0.86 6.83 9.06
C ALA A 26 -0.15 7.88 9.92
N ARG A 27 -0.89 8.89 10.43
CA ARG A 27 -0.35 9.87 11.38
C ARG A 27 0.12 9.24 12.69
N ALA A 28 -0.68 8.36 13.28
CA ALA A 28 -0.33 7.70 14.54
C ALA A 28 0.90 6.78 14.39
N GLY A 29 1.00 6.11 13.25
CA GLY A 29 2.10 5.23 12.85
C GLY A 29 3.28 5.94 12.19
N ALA A 30 3.28 7.27 12.10
CA ALA A 30 4.31 8.02 11.38
C ALA A 30 5.72 7.67 11.85
N GLY A 31 6.59 7.32 10.90
CA GLY A 31 7.96 6.90 11.15
C GLY A 31 8.14 5.54 11.84
N ARG A 32 7.06 4.78 12.08
CA ARG A 32 7.10 3.50 12.80
C ARG A 32 6.38 2.36 12.08
N LEU A 33 5.32 2.66 11.33
CA LEU A 33 4.54 1.68 10.59
C LEU A 33 5.39 1.10 9.46
N ARG A 34 5.59 -0.22 9.48
CA ARG A 34 6.38 -1.00 8.52
C ARG A 34 5.51 -1.86 7.63
N SER A 35 4.45 -2.46 8.17
CA SER A 35 3.55 -3.33 7.42
C SER A 35 2.10 -2.90 7.63
N LEU A 36 1.34 -2.84 6.55
CA LEU A 36 -0.07 -2.46 6.58
C LEU A 36 -0.87 -3.35 5.62
N GLU A 37 -1.87 -4.04 6.15
CA GLU A 37 -2.79 -4.88 5.37
C GLU A 37 -4.17 -4.25 5.33
N LEU A 38 -4.67 -3.94 4.12
CA LEU A 38 -5.93 -3.24 3.85
C LEU A 38 -6.81 -4.03 2.88
N ASP A 39 -6.70 -5.35 2.84
CA ASP A 39 -7.42 -6.13 1.84
C ASP A 39 -8.95 -5.97 1.97
N SER A 40 -9.65 -5.98 0.84
CA SER A 40 -11.12 -5.96 0.79
C SER A 40 -11.77 -4.72 1.41
N VAL A 41 -11.07 -3.58 1.51
CA VAL A 41 -11.63 -2.30 1.97
C VAL A 41 -12.06 -1.45 0.76
N ALA A 42 -13.38 -1.38 0.51
CA ALA A 42 -13.93 -0.82 -0.71
C ALA A 42 -13.82 0.71 -0.83
N ASP A 43 -13.82 1.41 0.31
CA ASP A 43 -13.89 2.89 0.38
C ASP A 43 -12.50 3.56 0.39
N LEU A 44 -11.43 2.81 0.10
CA LEU A 44 -10.08 3.37 0.01
C LEU A 44 -9.77 3.84 -1.40
N THR A 45 -9.18 5.04 -1.47
CA THR A 45 -8.77 5.66 -2.73
C THR A 45 -7.28 6.02 -2.72
N ASP A 46 -6.82 6.66 -3.79
CA ASP A 46 -5.49 7.26 -3.84
C ASP A 46 -5.24 8.27 -2.70
N ALA A 47 -6.29 8.79 -2.03
CA ALA A 47 -6.13 9.63 -0.84
C ALA A 47 -5.44 8.87 0.31
N THR A 48 -5.80 7.62 0.57
CA THR A 48 -5.08 6.74 1.51
C THR A 48 -3.60 6.64 1.13
N ILE A 49 -3.31 6.42 -0.16
CA ILE A 49 -1.94 6.28 -0.65
C ILE A 49 -1.12 7.56 -0.46
N LEU A 50 -1.72 8.73 -0.72
CA LEU A 50 -1.09 10.01 -0.48
C LEU A 50 -0.79 10.23 1.02
N SER A 51 -1.70 9.83 1.90
CA SER A 51 -1.48 9.93 3.35
C SER A 51 -0.33 9.03 3.82
N LEU A 52 -0.28 7.77 3.35
CA LEU A 52 0.83 6.86 3.64
C LEU A 52 2.16 7.40 3.09
N SER A 53 2.17 7.92 1.87
CA SER A 53 3.34 8.55 1.25
C SER A 53 3.85 9.76 2.03
N LYS A 54 2.95 10.49 2.70
CA LYS A 54 3.29 11.66 3.50
C LYS A 54 3.83 11.31 4.88
N HIS A 55 3.17 10.38 5.58
CA HIS A 55 3.41 10.10 6.99
C HIS A 55 4.33 8.89 7.23
N CYS A 56 4.36 7.93 6.31
CA CYS A 56 5.08 6.67 6.46
C CYS A 56 6.23 6.50 5.46
N LYS A 57 6.61 7.55 4.70
CA LYS A 57 7.68 7.55 3.68
C LYS A 57 9.02 6.93 4.09
N HIS A 58 9.37 6.97 5.38
CA HIS A 58 10.65 6.51 5.90
C HIS A 58 10.56 5.17 6.66
N SER A 59 9.37 4.59 6.77
CA SER A 59 9.17 3.39 7.60
C SER A 59 8.39 2.28 6.90
N LEU A 60 7.50 2.59 5.95
CA LEU A 60 6.67 1.59 5.30
C LEU A 60 7.51 0.66 4.42
N GLU A 61 7.40 -0.63 4.66
CA GLU A 61 8.13 -1.71 3.99
C GLU A 61 7.19 -2.64 3.22
N GLN A 62 5.98 -2.90 3.72
CA GLN A 62 5.01 -3.82 3.13
C GLN A 62 3.61 -3.19 3.12
N LEU A 63 2.89 -3.36 2.01
CA LEU A 63 1.52 -2.90 1.86
C LEU A 63 0.67 -3.93 1.12
N ASP A 64 -0.41 -4.40 1.72
CA ASP A 64 -1.45 -5.17 1.03
C ASP A 64 -2.67 -4.29 0.78
N ILE A 65 -3.07 -4.15 -0.48
CA ILE A 65 -4.29 -3.43 -0.91
C ILE A 65 -5.17 -4.33 -1.79
N SER A 66 -5.09 -5.63 -1.61
CA SER A 66 -5.87 -6.60 -2.38
C SER A 66 -7.36 -6.24 -2.35
N PHE A 67 -8.02 -6.36 -3.49
CA PHE A 67 -9.44 -6.05 -3.68
C PHE A 67 -9.85 -4.59 -3.40
N CYS A 68 -8.93 -3.67 -3.10
CA CYS A 68 -9.21 -2.24 -2.99
C CYS A 68 -9.35 -1.61 -4.38
N ARG A 69 -10.58 -1.30 -4.80
CA ARG A 69 -10.87 -0.86 -6.18
C ARG A 69 -10.67 0.63 -6.45
N GLY A 70 -10.61 1.46 -5.40
CA GLY A 70 -10.44 2.91 -5.53
C GLY A 70 -8.98 3.37 -5.67
N ILE A 71 -8.00 2.47 -5.50
CA ILE A 71 -6.57 2.75 -5.66
C ILE A 71 -6.15 2.50 -7.10
N THR A 72 -5.34 3.40 -7.68
CA THR A 72 -4.98 3.40 -9.10
C THR A 72 -3.48 3.24 -9.34
N ASP A 73 -3.09 3.02 -10.61
CA ASP A 73 -1.70 3.03 -11.05
C ASP A 73 -0.97 4.32 -10.64
N GLN A 74 -1.66 5.46 -10.69
CA GLN A 74 -1.08 6.76 -10.34
C GLN A 74 -0.80 6.85 -8.85
N GLY A 75 -1.74 6.41 -8.01
CA GLY A 75 -1.55 6.34 -6.56
C GLY A 75 -0.35 5.47 -6.21
N LEU A 76 -0.30 4.24 -6.74
CA LEU A 76 0.81 3.32 -6.47
C LEU A 76 2.16 3.85 -6.97
N GLY A 77 2.21 4.46 -8.15
CA GLY A 77 3.42 5.13 -8.63
C GLY A 77 3.92 6.19 -7.66
N HIS A 78 3.01 7.04 -7.18
CA HIS A 78 3.33 8.06 -6.17
C HIS A 78 3.86 7.44 -4.87
N LEU A 79 3.26 6.34 -4.41
CA LEU A 79 3.73 5.63 -3.21
C LEU A 79 5.18 5.18 -3.37
N VAL A 80 5.50 4.50 -4.47
CA VAL A 80 6.84 3.94 -4.69
C VAL A 80 7.90 5.04 -4.78
N ASP A 81 7.57 6.18 -5.39
CA ASP A 81 8.51 7.30 -5.53
C ASP A 81 8.88 7.96 -4.20
N HIS A 82 7.97 7.92 -3.21
CA HIS A 82 8.11 8.59 -1.92
C HIS A 82 8.49 7.65 -0.77
N CYS A 83 7.97 6.42 -0.76
CA CYS A 83 8.24 5.41 0.27
C CYS A 83 9.49 4.60 -0.08
N ARG A 84 10.67 5.16 0.24
CA ARG A 84 11.96 4.56 -0.14
C ARG A 84 12.29 3.24 0.55
N MET A 85 11.61 2.94 1.66
CA MET A 85 11.77 1.67 2.38
C MET A 85 10.82 0.58 1.89
N LEU A 86 9.91 0.89 0.95
CA LEU A 86 8.92 -0.05 0.46
C LEU A 86 9.60 -1.19 -0.31
N LYS A 87 9.32 -2.42 0.11
CA LYS A 87 9.90 -3.66 -0.41
C LYS A 87 8.87 -4.53 -1.08
N GLU A 88 7.62 -4.48 -0.62
CA GLU A 88 6.58 -5.40 -1.10
C GLU A 88 5.22 -4.70 -1.19
N ILE A 89 4.51 -4.96 -2.29
CA ILE A 89 3.09 -4.59 -2.47
C ILE A 89 2.30 -5.80 -2.93
N THR A 90 1.17 -6.06 -2.26
CA THR A 90 0.21 -7.10 -2.66
C THR A 90 -1.07 -6.45 -3.23
N ILE A 91 -1.50 -6.90 -4.41
CA ILE A 91 -2.58 -6.29 -5.22
C ILE A 91 -3.58 -7.34 -5.78
N TRP A 92 -3.87 -8.43 -5.07
CA TRP A 92 -4.78 -9.47 -5.57
C TRP A 92 -6.17 -8.90 -5.89
N GLY A 93 -6.74 -9.30 -7.02
CA GLY A 93 -8.06 -8.86 -7.43
C GLY A 93 -8.18 -7.38 -7.81
N CYS A 94 -7.10 -6.60 -7.77
CA CYS A 94 -7.08 -5.20 -8.21
C CYS A 94 -6.94 -5.10 -9.74
N THR A 95 -8.00 -5.45 -10.49
CA THR A 95 -7.96 -5.49 -11.97
C THR A 95 -7.84 -4.12 -12.64
N GLN A 96 -7.96 -3.03 -11.87
CA GLN A 96 -7.75 -1.67 -12.32
C GLN A 96 -6.26 -1.26 -12.33
N ILE A 97 -5.41 -2.03 -11.64
CA ILE A 97 -3.95 -1.85 -11.70
C ILE A 97 -3.45 -2.56 -12.94
N THR A 98 -2.72 -1.82 -13.77
CA THR A 98 -2.31 -2.26 -15.11
C THR A 98 -0.80 -2.36 -15.23
N ASP A 99 -0.36 -2.85 -16.40
CA ASP A 99 1.05 -2.88 -16.79
C ASP A 99 1.73 -1.50 -16.72
N VAL A 100 0.98 -0.40 -16.73
CA VAL A 100 1.53 0.96 -16.56
C VAL A 100 2.29 1.07 -15.25
N PHE A 101 1.69 0.66 -14.14
CA PHE A 101 2.37 0.67 -12.83
C PHE A 101 3.46 -0.40 -12.77
N LEU A 102 3.13 -1.63 -13.18
CA LEU A 102 4.03 -2.78 -13.07
C LEU A 102 5.35 -2.61 -13.84
N GLN A 103 5.37 -1.81 -14.91
CA GLN A 103 6.55 -1.63 -15.75
C GLN A 103 7.27 -0.29 -15.54
N LYS A 104 6.67 0.69 -14.86
CA LYS A 104 7.19 2.07 -14.82
C LYS A 104 7.50 2.60 -13.43
N HIS A 105 7.37 1.80 -12.38
CA HIS A 105 7.73 2.25 -11.04
C HIS A 105 9.24 2.50 -10.90
N SER A 106 9.63 3.41 -10.00
CA SER A 106 11.04 3.83 -9.85
C SER A 106 11.91 2.87 -9.02
N ASN A 107 11.32 1.91 -8.30
CA ASN A 107 12.05 1.01 -7.38
C ASN A 107 12.33 -0.38 -7.99
N PRO A 108 13.55 -0.69 -8.46
CA PRO A 108 13.86 -1.96 -9.13
C PRO A 108 13.86 -3.19 -8.20
N HIS A 109 13.81 -2.99 -6.88
CA HIS A 109 13.80 -4.07 -5.89
C HIS A 109 12.42 -4.32 -5.28
N LEU A 110 11.38 -3.63 -5.78
CA LEU A 110 10.02 -3.79 -5.31
C LEU A 110 9.47 -5.16 -5.73
N LEU A 111 9.03 -5.94 -4.75
CA LEU A 111 8.29 -7.17 -4.98
C LEU A 111 6.81 -6.83 -5.13
N ILE A 112 6.19 -7.26 -6.22
CA ILE A 112 4.76 -7.08 -6.45
C ILE A 112 4.10 -8.45 -6.54
N SER A 113 3.14 -8.69 -5.65
CA SER A 113 2.37 -9.93 -5.56
C SER A 113 0.92 -9.68 -5.99
N GLY A 114 0.39 -10.49 -6.90
CA GLY A 114 -1.00 -10.38 -7.37
C GLY A 114 -1.21 -9.55 -8.64
N GLY A 115 -2.40 -9.64 -9.24
CA GLY A 115 -2.77 -9.04 -10.53
C GLY A 115 -3.17 -10.07 -11.59
N ASN A 116 -3.60 -9.63 -12.78
CA ASN A 116 -3.87 -10.52 -13.92
C ASN A 116 -2.54 -10.99 -14.55
N MET A 117 -1.79 -11.77 -13.78
CA MET A 117 -0.42 -12.17 -14.10
C MET A 117 -0.43 -13.28 -15.15
N ARG A 118 -0.32 -12.90 -16.43
CA ARG A 118 0.42 -13.74 -17.38
C ARG A 118 1.90 -13.68 -17.00
N GLN A 119 2.27 -14.52 -16.03
CA GLN A 119 3.62 -14.88 -15.58
C GLN A 119 4.75 -13.92 -16.00
N LYS A 120 5.15 -13.02 -15.10
CA LYS A 120 6.57 -12.67 -14.94
C LYS A 120 6.87 -12.53 -13.47
N THR A 121 7.26 -13.64 -12.87
CA THR A 121 8.08 -13.68 -11.67
C THR A 121 9.29 -12.78 -11.94
N VAL A 122 9.32 -11.57 -11.39
CA VAL A 122 10.58 -10.86 -11.17
C VAL A 122 11.04 -11.28 -9.78
N GLN A 123 11.45 -12.55 -9.68
CA GLN A 123 12.43 -12.94 -8.67
C GLN A 123 13.78 -12.77 -9.36
N THR A 124 14.60 -11.90 -8.80
CA THR A 124 16.05 -12.04 -8.95
C THR A 124 16.56 -12.75 -7.71
#